data_AF-A0A350AT09-F1
#
_entry.id   AF-A0A350AT09-F1
#
_cell.length_a   1.000
_cell.length_b   1.000
_cell.length_c   1.000
_cell.angle_alpha   90.00
_cell.angle_beta   90.00
_cell.angle_gamma   90.00
#
_symmetry.space_group_name_H-M   'P 1'
#
loop_
_entity.id
_entity.type
_entity.pdbx_description
1 polymer ?
#
loop_
_entity_poly.entity_id
_entity_poly.type
_entity_poly.pdbx_seq_one_letter_code
_entity_poly.pdbx_strand_id
1 'polypeptide(L)'
;MRRDVQEYLACVEIADSCVGAILEALEEAGIRDETLIFFTSDQGMPIHHAKASGYPGGTRIPLAVVGPNIEGGRMNGAAVSQIDYAPTILDYSGIEIPDAMQGDSLRPILDGGDVIPGRKYVFAEHNSHGPDPREFYPQRVVTDGHWYYIYNVDPAKKQRLPDDLRGVEVWGNYAYADILASQDTHPFQTWFLTRFDEPRPQEHLFQLDIDPWGVNDLATHSSTQSILKEMRAVMSEWRKRTNDIKKSPLEIPQQPDA
;
A
#
# COMPACT_ATOMS: atom_id res chain seq x y z
N MET A 1 12.57 14.50 12.55
CA MET A 1 11.22 13.96 12.86
C MET A 1 10.13 15.03 12.98
N ARG A 2 10.11 15.92 14.00
CA ARG A 2 9.04 16.93 14.11
C ARG A 2 8.98 17.84 12.88
N ARG A 3 10.14 18.26 12.39
CA ARG A 3 10.29 19.06 11.18
C ARG A 3 9.72 18.35 9.95
N ASP A 4 10.13 17.11 9.70
CA ASP A 4 9.68 16.29 8.56
C ASP A 4 8.15 16.14 8.56
N VAL A 5 7.56 15.88 9.72
CA VAL A 5 6.09 15.76 9.86
C VAL A 5 5.41 17.11 9.63
N GLN A 6 5.96 18.20 10.15
CA GLN A 6 5.42 19.55 9.93
C GLN A 6 5.44 19.91 8.44
N GLU A 7 6.56 19.68 7.75
CA GLU A 7 6.70 19.95 6.32
C GLU A 7 5.75 19.06 5.50
N TYR A 8 5.63 17.78 5.85
CA TYR A 8 4.65 16.88 5.22
C TYR A 8 3.22 17.37 5.38
N LEU A 9 2.81 17.75 6.60
CA LEU A 9 1.44 18.22 6.85
C LEU A 9 1.15 19.56 6.15
N ALA A 10 2.13 20.45 6.02
CA ALA A 10 1.98 21.67 5.23
C ALA A 10 1.73 21.35 3.73
N CYS A 11 2.43 20.35 3.18
CA CYS A 11 2.15 19.88 1.82
C CYS A 11 0.76 19.25 1.68
N VAL A 12 0.28 18.53 2.70
CA VAL A 12 -1.09 17.98 2.73
C VAL A 12 -2.13 19.10 2.74
N GLU A 13 -1.91 20.19 3.50
CA GLU A 13 -2.80 21.36 3.51
C GLU A 13 -2.86 22.07 2.15
N ILE A 14 -1.72 22.15 1.45
CA ILE A 14 -1.69 22.66 0.06
C ILE A 14 -2.47 21.74 -0.88
N ALA A 15 -2.28 20.43 -0.76
CA ALA A 15 -3.01 19.46 -1.58
C ALA A 15 -4.53 19.53 -1.34
N ASP A 16 -4.96 19.69 -0.10
CA ASP A 16 -6.37 19.89 0.28
C ASP A 16 -6.95 21.16 -0.37
N SER A 17 -6.21 22.26 -0.32
CA SER A 17 -6.61 23.52 -0.99
C SER A 17 -6.75 23.34 -2.51
N CYS A 18 -5.85 22.58 -3.14
CA CYS A 18 -5.94 22.25 -4.57
C CYS A 18 -7.16 21.41 -4.90
N VAL A 19 -7.51 20.43 -4.04
CA VAL A 19 -8.75 19.65 -4.20
C VAL A 19 -9.96 20.57 -4.12
N GLY A 20 -10.01 21.49 -3.14
CA GLY A 20 -11.08 22.48 -3.03
C GLY A 20 -11.27 23.29 -4.31
N ALA A 21 -10.19 23.80 -4.90
CA ALA A 21 -10.24 24.55 -6.16
C ALA A 21 -10.74 23.71 -7.35
N ILE A 22 -10.37 22.41 -7.42
CA ILE A 22 -10.86 21.50 -8.46
C ILE A 22 -12.37 21.27 -8.29
N LEU A 23 -12.84 21.08 -7.06
CA LEU A 23 -14.27 20.90 -6.77
C LEU A 23 -15.09 22.14 -7.12
N GLU A 24 -14.60 23.34 -6.77
CA GLU A 24 -15.24 24.61 -7.13
C GLU A 24 -15.33 24.78 -8.65
N ALA A 25 -14.27 24.46 -9.39
CA ALA A 25 -14.29 24.50 -10.86
C ALA A 25 -15.32 23.53 -11.48
N LEU A 26 -15.52 22.34 -10.90
CA LEU A 26 -16.56 21.41 -11.33
C LEU A 26 -17.98 21.93 -11.03
N GLU A 27 -18.16 22.61 -9.91
CA GLU A 27 -19.42 23.27 -9.52
C GLU A 27 -19.75 24.44 -10.46
N GLU A 28 -18.80 25.33 -10.72
CA GLU A 28 -18.96 26.46 -11.64
C GLU A 28 -19.28 26.00 -13.07
N ALA A 29 -18.68 24.89 -13.50
CA ALA A 29 -18.97 24.27 -14.79
C ALA A 29 -20.33 23.54 -14.84
N GLY A 30 -21.00 23.36 -13.70
CA GLY A 30 -22.31 22.69 -13.60
C GLY A 30 -22.27 21.19 -13.84
N ILE A 31 -21.10 20.54 -13.72
CA ILE A 31 -20.90 19.10 -13.98
C ILE A 31 -20.55 18.29 -12.73
N ARG A 32 -20.53 18.94 -11.55
CA ARG A 32 -20.14 18.31 -10.28
C ARG A 32 -20.95 17.07 -9.91
N ASP A 33 -22.26 17.09 -10.15
CA ASP A 33 -23.17 15.99 -9.80
C ASP A 33 -23.13 14.81 -10.78
N GLU A 34 -22.54 15.03 -11.97
CA GLU A 34 -22.35 14.01 -13.00
C GLU A 34 -20.92 13.44 -13.01
N THR A 35 -20.04 13.94 -12.13
CA THR A 35 -18.62 13.58 -12.09
C THR A 35 -18.36 12.56 -10.98
N LEU A 36 -17.78 11.42 -11.35
CA LEU A 36 -17.18 10.47 -10.40
C LEU A 36 -15.76 10.92 -10.04
N ILE A 37 -15.50 11.10 -8.75
CA ILE A 37 -14.26 11.65 -8.21
C ILE A 37 -13.64 10.63 -7.26
N PHE A 38 -12.38 10.29 -7.50
CA PHE A 38 -11.55 9.51 -6.60
C PHE A 38 -10.48 10.42 -5.99
N PHE A 39 -10.41 10.47 -4.68
CA PHE A 39 -9.28 11.05 -3.94
C PHE A 39 -8.50 9.92 -3.28
N THR A 40 -7.21 9.81 -3.59
CA THR A 40 -6.37 8.70 -3.16
C THR A 40 -4.89 9.11 -3.13
N SER A 41 -4.01 8.19 -2.74
CA SER A 41 -2.56 8.32 -2.82
C SER A 41 -1.97 7.16 -3.64
N ASP A 42 -0.76 7.31 -4.16
CA ASP A 42 -0.05 6.22 -4.85
C ASP A 42 0.47 5.18 -3.85
N GLN A 43 0.95 5.64 -2.69
CA GLN A 43 1.55 4.83 -1.63
C GLN A 43 1.58 5.58 -0.28
N GLY A 44 2.11 4.93 0.75
CA GLY A 44 2.29 5.50 2.07
C GLY A 44 3.24 6.70 2.17
N MET A 45 3.23 7.35 3.33
CA MET A 45 4.10 8.48 3.68
C MET A 45 5.59 8.16 3.41
N PRO A 46 6.44 9.13 3.01
CA PRO A 46 7.87 8.93 2.78
C PRO A 46 8.67 8.79 4.09
N ILE A 47 8.27 7.85 4.93
CA ILE A 47 8.95 7.44 6.16
C ILE A 47 9.29 5.95 6.09
N HIS A 48 10.25 5.56 6.91
CA HIS A 48 10.60 4.16 7.14
C HIS A 48 9.37 3.34 7.55
N HIS A 49 9.31 2.07 7.14
CA HIS A 49 8.16 1.18 7.33
C HIS A 49 6.90 1.57 6.52
N ALA A 50 6.96 2.65 5.73
CA ALA A 50 5.89 3.05 4.83
C ALA A 50 6.34 2.91 3.37
N LYS A 51 6.65 4.02 2.70
CA LYS A 51 7.11 4.02 1.30
C LYS A 51 8.22 2.99 1.05
N ALA A 52 8.20 2.39 -0.14
CA ALA A 52 9.13 1.33 -0.56
C ALA A 52 9.11 0.07 0.33
N SER A 53 7.94 -0.25 0.90
CA SER A 53 7.75 -1.47 1.68
C SER A 53 6.36 -2.06 1.50
N GLY A 54 6.24 -3.37 1.73
CA GLY A 54 4.97 -4.09 1.76
C GLY A 54 4.25 -4.02 3.11
N TYR A 55 4.65 -3.16 4.06
CA TYR A 55 3.97 -3.02 5.35
C TYR A 55 2.71 -2.16 5.22
N PRO A 56 1.78 -2.23 6.20
CA PRO A 56 0.55 -1.43 6.15
C PRO A 56 0.81 0.07 5.98
N GLY A 57 1.88 0.59 6.58
CA GLY A 57 2.26 1.99 6.40
C GLY A 57 2.54 2.39 4.94
N GLY A 58 2.93 1.43 4.08
CA GLY A 58 3.28 1.67 2.67
C GLY A 58 2.14 1.42 1.69
N THR A 59 1.19 0.55 2.04
CA THR A 59 0.13 0.08 1.15
C THR A 59 -1.26 0.57 1.55
N ARG A 60 -1.49 0.90 2.83
CA ARG A 60 -2.77 1.41 3.33
C ARG A 60 -2.85 2.92 3.12
N ILE A 61 -3.39 3.30 1.99
CA ILE A 61 -3.56 4.68 1.53
C ILE A 61 -4.97 5.22 1.81
N PRO A 62 -5.17 6.55 1.86
CA PRO A 62 -6.51 7.12 1.87
C PRO A 62 -7.25 6.79 0.56
N LEU A 63 -8.56 6.58 0.65
CA LEU A 63 -9.46 6.52 -0.49
C LEU A 63 -10.79 7.17 -0.10
N ALA A 64 -11.20 8.19 -0.85
CA ALA A 64 -12.54 8.73 -0.83
C ALA A 64 -13.11 8.74 -2.26
N VAL A 65 -14.35 8.31 -2.41
CA VAL A 65 -15.04 8.30 -3.71
C VAL A 65 -16.36 9.04 -3.55
N VAL A 66 -16.60 10.01 -4.42
CA VAL A 66 -17.87 10.75 -4.48
C VAL A 66 -18.32 10.80 -5.94
N GLY A 67 -19.62 10.84 -6.18
CA GLY A 67 -20.14 10.85 -7.53
C GLY A 67 -21.65 10.65 -7.61
N PRO A 68 -22.19 10.51 -8.83
CA PRO A 68 -23.61 10.35 -9.04
C PRO A 68 -24.13 9.10 -8.34
N ASN A 69 -25.22 9.25 -7.58
CA ASN A 69 -25.91 8.17 -6.85
C ASN A 69 -25.07 7.47 -5.76
N ILE A 70 -23.96 8.08 -5.31
CA ILE A 70 -23.17 7.58 -4.18
C ILE A 70 -23.60 8.32 -2.91
N GLU A 71 -24.01 7.58 -1.88
CA GLU A 71 -24.36 8.16 -0.58
C GLU A 71 -23.10 8.66 0.15
N GLY A 72 -23.03 9.96 0.40
CA GLY A 72 -21.92 10.58 1.13
C GLY A 72 -21.92 10.26 2.64
N GLY A 73 -20.77 10.46 3.29
CA GLY A 73 -20.63 10.30 4.74
C GLY A 73 -20.56 8.84 5.23
N ARG A 74 -20.51 7.87 4.30
CA ARG A 74 -20.40 6.45 4.61
C ARG A 74 -18.95 6.00 4.68
N MET A 75 -18.61 5.25 5.73
CA MET A 75 -17.36 4.49 5.82
C MET A 75 -17.62 3.03 5.46
N ASN A 76 -16.70 2.42 4.70
CA ASN A 76 -16.78 1.02 4.30
C ASN A 76 -15.47 0.30 4.66
N GLY A 77 -15.58 -0.91 5.21
CA GLY A 77 -14.44 -1.71 5.68
C GLY A 77 -13.93 -2.76 4.68
N ALA A 78 -14.51 -2.83 3.48
CA ALA A 78 -14.09 -3.79 2.46
C ALA A 78 -12.63 -3.55 2.05
N ALA A 79 -11.88 -4.64 1.88
CA ALA A 79 -10.56 -4.59 1.31
C ALA A 79 -10.63 -4.22 -0.18
N VAL A 80 -9.94 -3.15 -0.56
CA VAL A 80 -9.87 -2.62 -1.92
C VAL A 80 -8.42 -2.39 -2.33
N SER A 81 -8.17 -2.35 -3.64
CA SER A 81 -6.86 -2.11 -4.23
C SER A 81 -6.93 -1.05 -5.33
N GLN A 82 -5.84 -0.38 -5.63
CA GLN A 82 -5.79 0.63 -6.69
C GLN A 82 -6.10 0.06 -8.08
N ILE A 83 -5.88 -1.25 -8.28
CA ILE A 83 -6.26 -1.93 -9.54
C ILE A 83 -7.77 -1.96 -9.77
N ASP A 84 -8.58 -1.66 -8.75
CA ASP A 84 -10.05 -1.60 -8.82
C ASP A 84 -10.56 -0.29 -9.42
N TYR A 85 -9.73 0.75 -9.49
CA TYR A 85 -10.19 2.07 -9.93
C TYR A 85 -10.56 2.06 -11.42
N ALA A 86 -9.73 1.44 -12.25
CA ALA A 86 -9.98 1.31 -13.68
C ALA A 86 -11.30 0.56 -13.98
N PRO A 87 -11.55 -0.67 -13.47
CA PRO A 87 -12.82 -1.36 -13.71
C PRO A 87 -14.02 -0.59 -13.13
N THR A 88 -13.86 0.14 -12.03
CA THR A 88 -14.93 1.00 -11.50
C THR A 88 -15.27 2.14 -12.45
N ILE A 89 -14.27 2.82 -13.02
CA ILE A 89 -14.49 3.90 -13.98
C ILE A 89 -15.21 3.37 -15.23
N LEU A 90 -14.81 2.20 -15.72
CA LEU A 90 -15.47 1.56 -16.87
C LEU A 90 -16.94 1.21 -16.56
N ASP A 91 -17.21 0.63 -15.39
CA ASP A 91 -18.57 0.30 -14.93
C ASP A 91 -19.48 1.54 -14.88
N TYR A 92 -19.03 2.63 -14.23
CA TYR A 92 -19.79 3.89 -14.20
C TYR A 92 -19.95 4.53 -15.58
N SER A 93 -19.03 4.26 -16.50
CA SER A 93 -19.10 4.73 -17.89
C SER A 93 -19.97 3.84 -18.79
N GLY A 94 -20.47 2.71 -18.29
CA GLY A 94 -21.19 1.72 -19.08
C GLY A 94 -20.33 1.03 -20.14
N ILE A 95 -19.01 1.00 -19.94
CA ILE A 95 -18.04 0.34 -20.81
C ILE A 95 -17.76 -1.06 -20.27
N GLU A 96 -17.66 -2.05 -21.16
CA GLU A 96 -17.31 -3.42 -20.79
C GLU A 96 -15.93 -3.48 -20.13
N ILE A 97 -15.85 -4.16 -18.99
CA ILE A 97 -14.60 -4.38 -18.26
C ILE A 97 -13.84 -5.51 -18.95
N PRO A 98 -12.62 -5.29 -19.46
CA PRO A 98 -11.86 -6.35 -20.11
C PRO A 98 -11.47 -7.48 -19.14
N ASP A 99 -11.59 -8.74 -19.59
CA ASP A 99 -11.20 -9.94 -18.82
C ASP A 99 -9.73 -9.93 -18.33
N ALA A 100 -8.88 -9.12 -18.95
CA ALA A 100 -7.47 -8.97 -18.57
C ALA A 100 -7.28 -8.15 -17.28
N MET A 101 -8.27 -7.35 -16.87
CA MET A 101 -8.21 -6.60 -15.61
C MET A 101 -8.32 -7.55 -14.42
N GLN A 102 -7.41 -7.40 -13.47
CA GLN A 102 -7.38 -8.22 -12.25
C GLN A 102 -8.17 -7.61 -11.09
N GLY A 103 -8.52 -6.32 -11.19
CA GLY A 103 -9.33 -5.61 -10.20
C GLY A 103 -10.81 -5.79 -10.47
N ASP A 104 -11.62 -5.46 -9.46
CA ASP A 104 -13.08 -5.51 -9.53
C ASP A 104 -13.67 -4.12 -9.42
N SER A 105 -14.84 -3.88 -10.02
CA SER A 105 -15.56 -2.63 -9.81
C SER A 105 -15.93 -2.47 -8.33
N LEU A 106 -15.71 -1.27 -7.79
CA LEU A 106 -16.09 -0.87 -6.44
C LEU A 106 -17.59 -0.51 -6.34
N ARG A 107 -18.31 -0.48 -7.46
CA ARG A 107 -19.73 -0.12 -7.50
C ARG A 107 -20.61 -0.86 -6.47
N PRO A 108 -20.45 -2.17 -6.20
CA PRO A 108 -21.24 -2.86 -5.18
C PRO A 108 -21.18 -2.21 -3.79
N ILE A 109 -20.02 -1.65 -3.41
CA ILE A 109 -19.87 -0.94 -2.14
C ILE A 109 -20.23 0.54 -2.23
N LEU A 110 -20.09 1.16 -3.40
CA LEU A 110 -20.51 2.55 -3.64
C LEU A 110 -22.03 2.71 -3.70
N ASP A 111 -22.75 1.68 -4.15
CA ASP A 111 -24.22 1.60 -4.21
C ASP A 111 -24.86 1.19 -2.87
N GLY A 112 -24.10 1.22 -1.76
CA GLY A 112 -24.61 0.96 -0.41
C GLY A 112 -24.35 -0.45 0.14
N GLY A 113 -23.72 -1.35 -0.63
CA GLY A 113 -23.32 -2.67 -0.14
C GLY A 113 -22.08 -2.63 0.77
N ASP A 114 -21.86 -3.68 1.58
CA ASP A 114 -20.76 -3.75 2.54
C ASP A 114 -19.52 -4.50 2.02
N VAL A 115 -19.68 -5.29 0.96
CA VAL A 115 -18.62 -6.16 0.42
C VAL A 115 -18.63 -6.16 -1.10
N ILE A 116 -17.48 -6.51 -1.68
CA ILE A 116 -17.36 -6.81 -3.11
C ILE A 116 -17.60 -8.32 -3.28
N PRO A 117 -18.68 -8.74 -3.96
CA PRO A 117 -19.05 -10.14 -4.05
C PRO A 117 -17.92 -11.00 -4.63
N GLY A 118 -17.65 -12.15 -4.00
CA GLY A 118 -16.63 -13.09 -4.48
C GLY A 118 -15.18 -12.71 -4.16
N ARG A 119 -14.92 -11.53 -3.58
CA ARG A 119 -13.57 -11.09 -3.22
C ARG A 119 -13.42 -10.89 -1.71
N LYS A 120 -12.66 -11.80 -1.08
CA LYS A 120 -12.24 -11.69 0.33
C LYS A 120 -10.89 -10.98 0.49
N TYR A 121 -9.99 -11.11 -0.47
CA TYR A 121 -8.58 -10.72 -0.34
C TYR A 121 -8.14 -9.74 -1.41
N VAL A 122 -7.26 -8.82 -1.04
CA VAL A 122 -6.49 -7.97 -1.96
C VAL A 122 -5.00 -8.21 -1.76
N PHE A 123 -4.22 -7.87 -2.79
CA PHE A 123 -2.80 -8.19 -2.89
C PHE A 123 -1.98 -6.94 -3.20
N ALA A 124 -0.72 -6.93 -2.77
CA ALA A 124 0.25 -5.93 -3.17
C ALA A 124 1.64 -6.54 -3.37
N GLU A 125 2.45 -5.89 -4.19
CA GLU A 125 3.80 -6.31 -4.52
C GLU A 125 4.79 -5.16 -4.30
N HIS A 126 5.94 -5.50 -3.74
CA HIS A 126 7.12 -4.65 -3.78
C HIS A 126 8.29 -5.46 -4.33
N ASN A 127 9.11 -4.88 -5.20
CA ASN A 127 10.31 -5.52 -5.74
C ASN A 127 11.55 -4.65 -5.53
N SER A 128 11.54 -3.45 -6.11
CA SER A 128 12.56 -2.41 -5.92
C SER A 128 11.86 -1.05 -5.99
N HIS A 129 12.47 -0.02 -5.41
CA HIS A 129 12.01 1.36 -5.58
C HIS A 129 12.75 2.04 -6.74
N GLY A 130 14.09 2.08 -6.66
CA GLY A 130 14.96 2.65 -7.66
C GLY A 130 15.75 1.60 -8.46
N PRO A 131 16.61 2.07 -9.37
CA PRO A 131 17.43 1.22 -10.22
C PRO A 131 18.63 0.59 -9.49
N ASP A 132 18.94 1.01 -8.26
CA ASP A 132 20.04 0.43 -7.47
C ASP A 132 19.69 -1.02 -7.07
N PRO A 133 20.44 -2.04 -7.51
CA PRO A 133 20.15 -3.44 -7.20
C PRO A 133 20.17 -3.78 -5.70
N ARG A 134 20.74 -2.91 -4.86
CA ARG A 134 20.72 -3.03 -3.40
C ARG A 134 19.36 -2.69 -2.80
N GLU A 135 18.52 -1.94 -3.50
CA GLU A 135 17.14 -1.66 -3.09
C GLU A 135 16.18 -2.82 -3.40
N PHE A 136 16.59 -3.75 -4.27
CA PHE A 136 15.78 -4.92 -4.60
C PHE A 136 15.53 -5.79 -3.37
N TYR A 137 14.30 -5.78 -2.86
CA TYR A 137 13.84 -6.59 -1.75
C TYR A 137 12.39 -7.04 -2.01
N PRO A 138 12.19 -8.20 -2.66
CA PRO A 138 10.87 -8.63 -3.08
C PRO A 138 9.98 -9.04 -1.90
N GLN A 139 8.83 -8.38 -1.79
CA GLN A 139 7.77 -8.66 -0.83
C GLN A 139 6.45 -8.89 -1.55
N ARG A 140 5.62 -9.80 -1.01
CA ARG A 140 4.24 -10.01 -1.43
C ARG A 140 3.32 -9.88 -0.24
N VAL A 141 2.18 -9.25 -0.47
CA VAL A 141 1.20 -8.93 0.57
C VAL A 141 -0.14 -9.54 0.22
N VAL A 142 -0.83 -10.10 1.21
CA VAL A 142 -2.27 -10.37 1.13
C VAL A 142 -2.97 -9.84 2.37
N THR A 143 -4.15 -9.26 2.20
CA THR A 143 -4.99 -8.80 3.30
C THR A 143 -6.47 -8.95 2.98
N ASP A 144 -7.29 -9.20 4.00
CA ASP A 144 -8.75 -9.14 3.94
C ASP A 144 -9.31 -7.86 4.60
N GLY A 145 -8.44 -6.89 4.92
CA GLY A 145 -8.80 -5.65 5.63
C GLY A 145 -8.64 -5.76 7.15
N HIS A 146 -8.65 -6.98 7.72
CA HIS A 146 -8.49 -7.23 9.15
C HIS A 146 -7.14 -7.89 9.45
N TRP A 147 -6.80 -8.92 8.70
CA TRP A 147 -5.51 -9.62 8.78
C TRP A 147 -4.63 -9.20 7.62
N TYR A 148 -3.34 -9.03 7.90
CA TYR A 148 -2.36 -8.57 6.92
C TYR A 148 -1.12 -9.45 6.98
N TYR A 149 -0.82 -10.11 5.86
CA TYR A 149 0.28 -11.06 5.75
C TYR A 149 1.32 -10.57 4.74
N ILE A 150 2.59 -10.65 5.12
CA ILE A 150 3.73 -10.34 4.26
C ILE A 150 4.57 -11.60 4.06
N TYR A 151 4.90 -11.89 2.82
CA TYR A 151 5.89 -12.89 2.44
C TYR A 151 7.13 -12.20 1.86
N ASN A 152 8.24 -12.29 2.58
CA ASN A 152 9.55 -11.84 2.12
C ASN A 152 10.16 -12.95 1.25
N VAL A 153 10.26 -12.70 -0.06
CA VAL A 153 10.66 -13.72 -1.05
C VAL A 153 12.16 -14.07 -0.90
N ASP A 154 12.98 -13.13 -0.43
CA ASP A 154 14.39 -13.35 -0.10
C ASP A 154 14.73 -12.88 1.33
N PRO A 155 14.37 -13.66 2.38
CA PRO A 155 14.51 -13.20 3.77
C PRO A 155 15.96 -12.97 4.20
N ALA A 156 16.94 -13.60 3.53
CA ALA A 156 18.36 -13.47 3.84
C ALA A 156 18.98 -12.17 3.29
N LYS A 157 18.29 -11.47 2.38
CA LYS A 157 18.81 -10.25 1.75
C LYS A 157 18.69 -9.05 2.69
N LYS A 158 19.63 -8.12 2.57
CA LYS A 158 19.51 -6.76 3.14
C LYS A 158 18.86 -5.84 2.12
N GLN A 159 17.95 -4.99 2.57
CA GLN A 159 17.41 -3.91 1.74
C GLN A 159 18.25 -2.66 1.99
N ARG A 160 18.72 -2.00 0.95
CA ARG A 160 19.12 -0.59 1.07
C ARG A 160 17.84 0.24 0.95
N LEU A 161 17.55 1.08 1.93
CA LEU A 161 16.47 2.05 1.77
C LEU A 161 16.79 3.06 0.66
N PRO A 162 15.79 3.48 -0.14
CA PRO A 162 15.91 4.56 -1.11
C PRO A 162 16.58 5.83 -0.57
N ASP A 163 17.27 6.56 -1.44
CA ASP A 163 17.90 7.83 -1.06
C ASP A 163 16.86 8.90 -0.65
N ASP A 164 15.63 8.86 -1.16
CA ASP A 164 14.55 9.77 -0.78
C ASP A 164 13.95 9.49 0.61
N LEU A 165 14.29 8.35 1.22
CA LEU A 165 14.00 8.04 2.62
C LEU A 165 15.14 8.37 3.56
N ARG A 166 16.31 8.76 3.05
CA ARG A 166 17.54 8.95 3.87
C ARG A 166 18.25 10.29 3.66
N GLY A 167 18.08 10.90 2.50
CA GLY A 167 18.86 12.04 2.05
C GLY A 167 18.28 13.38 2.50
N VAL A 168 19.10 14.19 3.18
CA VAL A 168 18.70 15.55 3.58
C VAL A 168 18.78 16.53 2.41
N GLU A 169 19.91 16.56 1.69
CA GLU A 169 20.21 17.62 0.72
C GLU A 169 19.23 17.69 -0.45
N VAL A 170 18.81 16.53 -0.97
CA VAL A 170 17.94 16.45 -2.15
C VAL A 170 16.47 16.27 -1.75
N TRP A 171 16.20 15.54 -0.66
CA TRP A 171 14.86 15.04 -0.35
C TRP A 171 14.29 15.57 0.97
N GLY A 172 15.06 16.36 1.72
CA GLY A 172 14.58 16.96 2.97
C GLY A 172 14.28 15.94 4.08
N ASN A 173 14.84 14.73 4.03
CA ASN A 173 14.61 13.72 5.06
C ASN A 173 15.63 13.87 6.19
N TYR A 174 15.25 14.60 7.24
CA TYR A 174 16.09 14.85 8.41
C TYR A 174 16.04 13.68 9.40
N ALA A 175 14.88 13.04 9.51
CA ALA A 175 14.61 12.02 10.52
C ALA A 175 15.60 10.85 10.48
N TYR A 176 16.03 10.40 9.28
CA TYR A 176 16.95 9.27 9.18
C TYR A 176 18.30 9.55 9.87
N ALA A 177 18.96 10.64 9.48
CA ALA A 177 20.26 11.01 10.02
C ALA A 177 20.19 11.33 11.53
N ASP A 178 19.13 12.02 11.95
CA ASP A 178 18.92 12.37 13.36
C ASP A 178 18.71 11.15 14.26
N ILE A 179 17.96 10.14 13.80
CA ILE A 179 17.73 8.89 14.55
C ILE A 179 19.04 8.11 14.70
N LEU A 180 19.88 8.06 13.65
CA LEU A 180 21.20 7.41 13.72
C LEU A 180 22.14 8.15 14.68
N ALA A 181 22.17 9.49 14.63
CA ALA A 181 22.98 10.31 15.52
C ALA A 181 22.55 10.21 17.00
N SER A 182 21.29 9.83 17.25
CA SER A 182 20.70 9.75 18.59
C SER A 182 20.67 8.33 19.18
N GLN A 183 21.36 7.36 18.56
CA GLN A 183 21.25 5.93 18.92
C GLN A 183 21.45 5.60 20.40
N ASP A 184 22.35 6.31 21.08
CA ASP A 184 22.66 6.07 22.49
C ASP A 184 21.51 6.50 23.43
N THR A 185 20.69 7.46 22.98
CA THR A 185 19.58 8.02 23.75
C THR A 185 18.21 7.50 23.30
N HIS A 186 18.12 7.00 22.06
CA HIS A 186 16.87 6.52 21.44
C HIS A 186 17.04 5.13 20.79
N PRO A 187 17.48 4.12 21.56
CA PRO A 187 17.86 2.81 21.00
C PRO A 187 16.69 2.07 20.35
N PHE A 188 15.45 2.28 20.81
CA PHE A 188 14.27 1.67 20.19
C PHE A 188 14.01 2.25 18.79
N GLN A 189 14.07 3.57 18.63
CA GLN A 189 13.86 4.25 17.36
C GLN A 189 14.93 3.85 16.35
N THR A 190 16.19 3.78 16.79
CA THR A 190 17.29 3.29 15.96
C THR A 190 17.11 1.82 15.60
N TRP A 191 16.75 0.95 16.55
CA TRP A 191 16.45 -0.45 16.25
C TRP A 191 15.29 -0.60 15.25
N PHE A 192 14.21 0.15 15.45
CA PHE A 192 13.05 0.12 14.56
C PHE A 192 13.45 0.57 13.16
N LEU A 193 14.24 1.64 13.05
CA LEU A 193 14.75 2.14 11.80
C LEU A 193 15.63 1.13 11.07
N THR A 194 16.65 0.59 11.75
CA THR A 194 17.69 -0.22 11.11
C THR A 194 17.26 -1.66 10.85
N ARG A 195 16.22 -2.16 11.54
CA ARG A 195 15.68 -3.51 11.28
C ARG A 195 15.20 -3.70 9.84
N PHE A 196 14.82 -2.63 9.14
CA PHE A 196 14.40 -2.69 7.74
C PHE A 196 15.56 -2.79 6.76
N ASP A 197 16.77 -2.39 7.18
CA ASP A 197 18.00 -2.58 6.41
C ASP A 197 18.58 -4.01 6.59
N GLU A 198 18.09 -4.76 7.57
CA GLU A 198 18.56 -6.09 7.93
C GLU A 198 17.70 -7.23 7.33
N PRO A 199 18.22 -8.48 7.30
CA PRO A 199 17.43 -9.65 6.95
C PRO A 199 16.18 -9.75 7.84
N ARG A 200 15.03 -10.07 7.23
CA ARG A 200 13.74 -10.16 7.93
C ARG A 200 13.19 -11.59 7.88
N PRO A 201 12.38 -12.00 8.88
CA PRO A 201 11.64 -13.26 8.82
C PRO A 201 10.94 -13.45 7.48
N GLN A 202 10.84 -14.69 7.01
CA GLN A 202 10.18 -14.97 5.73
C GLN A 202 8.71 -14.54 5.72
N GLU A 203 8.06 -14.57 6.88
CA GLU A 203 6.63 -14.35 7.02
C GLU A 203 6.38 -13.36 8.16
N HIS A 204 5.48 -12.43 7.92
CA HIS A 204 4.91 -11.55 8.94
C HIS A 204 3.39 -11.67 8.92
N LEU A 205 2.76 -11.55 10.08
CA LEU A 205 1.30 -11.53 10.21
C LEU A 205 0.88 -10.46 11.20
N PHE A 206 -0.06 -9.60 10.82
CA PHE A 206 -0.58 -8.52 11.64
C PHE A 206 -2.11 -8.54 11.68
N GLN A 207 -2.68 -8.03 12.77
CA GLN A 207 -4.11 -7.81 12.93
C GLN A 207 -4.39 -6.30 12.96
N LEU A 208 -4.89 -5.75 11.85
CA LEU A 208 -5.04 -4.31 11.63
C LEU A 208 -6.09 -3.64 12.51
N ASP A 209 -7.05 -4.39 13.03
CA ASP A 209 -8.09 -3.86 13.94
C ASP A 209 -7.50 -3.36 15.27
N ILE A 210 -6.40 -3.96 15.71
CA ILE A 210 -5.74 -3.66 16.98
C ILE A 210 -4.35 -3.03 16.79
N ASP A 211 -3.70 -3.32 15.66
CA ASP A 211 -2.40 -2.79 15.28
C ASP A 211 -2.43 -2.30 13.82
N PRO A 212 -3.04 -1.13 13.58
CA PRO A 212 -3.21 -0.59 12.23
C PRO A 212 -1.89 -0.26 11.52
N TRP A 213 -0.78 -0.22 12.27
CA TRP A 213 0.54 0.12 11.77
C TRP A 213 1.42 -1.10 11.49
N GLY A 214 0.99 -2.31 11.87
CA GLY A 214 1.73 -3.55 11.63
C GLY A 214 3.07 -3.62 12.35
N VAL A 215 3.12 -3.23 13.61
CA VAL A 215 4.33 -3.24 14.45
C VAL A 215 4.51 -4.58 15.18
N ASN A 216 3.41 -5.19 15.62
CA ASN A 216 3.37 -6.41 16.43
C ASN A 216 3.21 -7.64 15.54
N ASP A 217 4.33 -8.27 15.19
CA ASP A 217 4.33 -9.48 14.36
C ASP A 217 3.80 -10.71 15.12
N LEU A 218 2.73 -11.28 14.59
CA LEU A 218 2.01 -12.43 15.14
C LEU A 218 2.36 -13.75 14.44
N ALA A 219 3.29 -13.77 13.47
CA ALA A 219 3.58 -14.99 12.69
C ALA A 219 4.07 -16.18 13.54
N THR A 220 4.73 -15.93 14.68
CA THR A 220 5.25 -16.97 15.56
C THR A 220 4.32 -17.33 16.72
N HIS A 221 3.18 -16.65 16.85
CA HIS A 221 2.25 -16.88 17.97
C HIS A 221 1.44 -18.17 17.75
N SER A 222 1.29 -18.97 18.80
CA SER A 222 0.56 -20.25 18.71
C SER A 222 -0.92 -20.07 18.38
N SER A 223 -1.53 -18.98 18.84
CA SER A 223 -2.96 -18.66 18.63
C SER A 223 -3.30 -18.26 17.20
N THR A 224 -2.31 -17.88 16.38
CA THR A 224 -2.52 -17.33 15.02
C THR A 224 -2.09 -18.29 13.91
N GLN A 225 -1.65 -19.51 14.25
CA GLN A 225 -1.13 -20.47 13.27
C GLN A 225 -2.17 -20.92 12.23
N SER A 226 -3.45 -20.96 12.58
CA SER A 226 -4.53 -21.24 11.63
C SER A 226 -4.64 -20.13 10.56
N ILE A 227 -4.63 -18.88 10.99
CA ILE A 227 -4.68 -17.71 10.10
C ILE A 227 -3.43 -17.62 9.23
N LEU A 228 -2.25 -17.82 9.82
CA LEU A 228 -0.99 -17.85 9.07
C LEU A 228 -1.03 -18.90 7.95
N LYS A 229 -1.56 -20.11 8.26
CA LYS A 229 -1.69 -21.18 7.27
C LYS A 229 -2.66 -20.82 6.15
N GLU A 230 -3.79 -20.18 6.47
CA GLU A 230 -4.77 -19.68 5.49
C GLU A 230 -4.13 -18.64 4.57
N MET A 231 -3.55 -17.57 5.13
CA MET A 231 -2.94 -16.48 4.37
C MET A 231 -1.79 -16.96 3.49
N ARG A 232 -0.96 -17.90 3.99
CA ARG A 232 0.09 -18.55 3.21
C ARG A 232 -0.48 -19.32 2.01
N ALA A 233 -1.58 -20.04 2.19
CA ALA A 233 -2.22 -20.79 1.11
C ALA A 233 -2.77 -19.83 0.04
N VAL A 234 -3.48 -18.77 0.46
CA VAL A 234 -4.02 -17.73 -0.42
C VAL A 234 -2.89 -17.04 -1.21
N MET A 235 -1.80 -16.64 -0.53
CA MET A 235 -0.63 -16.07 -1.18
C MET A 235 -0.01 -17.04 -2.21
N SER A 236 0.16 -18.32 -1.83
CA SER A 236 0.74 -19.31 -2.74
C SER A 236 -0.13 -19.54 -3.97
N GLU A 237 -1.45 -19.52 -3.84
CA GLU A 237 -2.38 -19.67 -4.96
C GLU A 237 -2.33 -18.46 -5.88
N TRP A 238 -2.40 -17.26 -5.32
CA TRP A 238 -2.33 -16.01 -6.08
C TRP A 238 -1.03 -15.92 -6.88
N ARG A 239 0.13 -16.20 -6.27
CA ARG A 239 1.43 -16.22 -6.96
C ARG A 239 1.49 -17.23 -8.11
N LYS A 240 0.83 -18.39 -7.99
CA LYS A 240 0.73 -19.36 -9.09
C LYS A 240 -0.14 -18.82 -10.23
N ARG A 241 -1.29 -18.25 -9.88
CA ARG A 241 -2.25 -17.67 -10.86
C ARG A 241 -1.65 -16.49 -11.63
N THR A 242 -0.80 -15.68 -10.99
CA THR A 242 -0.13 -14.53 -11.61
C THR A 242 1.24 -14.87 -12.21
N ASN A 243 1.66 -16.14 -12.18
CA ASN A 243 2.98 -16.61 -12.62
C ASN A 243 4.17 -15.92 -11.90
N ASP A 244 3.94 -15.41 -10.68
CA ASP A 244 4.93 -14.79 -9.80
C ASP A 244 5.61 -15.83 -8.89
N ILE A 245 6.19 -16.85 -9.50
CA ILE A 245 6.81 -17.97 -8.76
C ILE A 245 8.33 -17.85 -8.61
N LYS A 246 8.95 -16.91 -9.33
CA LYS A 246 10.41 -16.74 -9.37
C LYS A 246 10.90 -15.86 -8.21
N LYS A 247 12.12 -16.14 -7.76
CA LYS A 247 12.75 -15.35 -6.68
C LYS A 247 13.46 -14.13 -7.25
N SER A 248 14.11 -14.30 -8.41
CA SER A 248 14.88 -13.26 -9.08
C SER A 248 14.17 -12.82 -10.36
N PRO A 249 14.09 -11.50 -10.65
CA PRO A 249 13.62 -10.99 -11.94
C PRO A 249 14.43 -11.53 -13.12
N LEU A 250 15.70 -11.89 -12.90
CA LEU A 250 16.56 -12.50 -13.92
C LEU A 250 16.11 -13.90 -14.35
N GLU A 251 15.24 -14.55 -13.56
CA GLU A 251 14.67 -15.87 -13.87
C GLU A 251 13.32 -15.77 -14.59
N ILE A 252 12.78 -14.56 -14.74
CA ILE A 252 11.54 -14.30 -15.47
C ILE A 252 11.92 -14.26 -16.96
N PRO A 253 11.32 -15.11 -17.81
CA PRO A 253 11.55 -15.03 -19.25
C PRO A 253 11.22 -13.62 -19.72
N GLN A 254 12.16 -12.97 -20.43
CA GLN A 254 11.85 -11.71 -21.08
C GLN A 254 10.71 -11.98 -22.07
N GLN A 255 9.67 -11.14 -22.03
CA GLN A 255 8.69 -11.17 -23.10
C GLN A 255 9.45 -10.84 -24.40
N PRO A 256 9.36 -11.69 -25.45
CA PRO A 256 9.93 -11.34 -26.73
C PRO A 256 9.21 -10.07 -27.20
N ASP A 257 9.96 -8.98 -27.33
CA ASP A 257 9.61 -7.66 -27.88
C ASP A 257 8.13 -7.27 -27.72
N ALA A 258 7.80 -6.56 -26.63
CA ALA A 258 6.57 -5.80 -26.48
C ALA A 258 6.63 -4.48 -27.27
#